data_AF-A0A8H4WV16-F1
#
_entry.id   AF-A0A8H4WV16-F1
#
_cell.length_a   1.000
_cell.length_b   1.000
_cell.length_c   1.000
_cell.angle_alpha   90.00
_cell.angle_beta   90.00
_cell.angle_gamma   90.00
#
_symmetry.space_group_name_H-M   'P 1'
#
loop_
_entity.id
_entity.type
_entity.pdbx_description
1 polymer ?
#
loop_
_entity_poly.entity_id
_entity_poly.type
_entity_poly.pdbx_seq_one_letter_code
_entity_poly.pdbx_strand_id
1 'polypeptide(L)'
;MIKHLEFPNPEEGDSADLFDGDRAQEERFRAFRHSMGDVLKDCCAVIGVTECLMKAYQQIQQWVSKYASQATNSNVPHWQELEAPLFSMRAMGRMVDSEESAVLPQVIPLIVQIPDHEKVRFSAIMALGRYTEWTANHPETLEAQLNYVISGFQHTSQEVIGAAALAFKYLGSDCNKLLGGHIPQLHSFYESVLDKLKPPSQEEITEGVAAVVAVQPLDKIYESMKLFC
;
A
#
# COMPACT_ATOMS: atom_id res chain seq x y z
N MET A 1 13.92 -0.46 17.23
CA MET A 1 14.23 -0.92 15.87
C MET A 1 13.43 -0.13 14.82
N ILE A 2 12.10 -0.17 14.85
CA ILE A 2 11.24 0.55 13.87
C ILE A 2 11.49 2.07 13.86
N LYS A 3 11.76 2.69 15.02
CA LYS A 3 12.16 4.10 15.11
C LYS A 3 13.35 4.50 14.21
N HIS A 4 14.29 3.60 13.91
CA HIS A 4 15.41 3.92 13.02
C HIS A 4 15.01 3.98 11.53
N LEU A 5 13.79 3.55 11.19
CA LEU A 5 13.24 3.62 9.85
C LEU A 5 12.54 4.95 9.56
N GLU A 6 12.37 5.79 10.59
CA GLU A 6 11.78 7.13 10.44
C GLU A 6 12.62 7.97 9.49
N PHE A 7 11.95 8.67 8.58
CA PHE A 7 12.59 9.72 7.80
C PHE A 7 13.17 10.79 8.74
N PRO A 8 14.25 11.48 8.35
CA PRO A 8 14.76 12.60 9.13
C PRO A 8 13.70 13.68 9.29
N ASN A 9 13.76 14.41 10.41
CA ASN A 9 12.98 15.63 10.55
C ASN A 9 13.70 16.74 9.76
N PRO A 10 12.97 17.56 8.98
CA PRO A 10 13.59 18.70 8.32
C PRO A 10 14.24 19.61 9.38
N GLU A 11 15.51 19.98 9.18
CA GLU A 11 16.13 21.02 9.99
C GLU A 11 15.39 22.36 9.73
N GLU A 12 15.37 23.27 10.71
CA GLU A 12 14.61 24.53 10.63
C GLU A 12 14.96 25.35 9.37
N GLY A 13 14.21 25.18 8.28
CA GLY A 13 14.41 25.99 7.07
C GLY A 13 13.74 25.49 5.79
N ASP A 14 13.74 24.18 5.50
CA ASP A 14 13.18 23.68 4.25
C ASP A 14 12.46 22.33 4.43
N SER A 15 11.13 22.38 4.48
CA SER A 15 10.29 21.18 4.62
C SER A 15 10.17 20.35 3.33
N ALA A 16 10.71 20.83 2.21
CA ALA A 16 10.55 20.20 0.91
C ALA A 16 11.63 19.15 0.58
N ASP A 17 12.84 19.29 1.12
CA ASP A 17 13.93 18.34 0.92
C ASP A 17 14.44 17.78 2.25
N LEU A 18 14.04 16.54 2.55
CA LEU A 18 14.40 15.83 3.79
C LEU A 18 15.90 15.55 3.94
N PHE A 19 16.68 15.74 2.88
CA PHE A 19 18.12 15.46 2.85
C PHE A 19 18.94 16.68 2.40
N ASP A 20 18.36 17.88 2.35
CA ASP A 20 19.05 19.13 1.99
C ASP A 20 19.88 19.03 0.69
N GLY A 21 19.39 18.29 -0.31
CA GLY A 21 20.06 18.05 -1.58
C GLY A 21 21.16 16.97 -1.54
N ASP A 22 21.48 16.38 -0.38
CA ASP A 22 22.42 15.26 -0.26
C ASP A 22 21.81 13.94 -0.74
N ARG A 23 21.90 13.75 -2.06
CA ARG A 23 21.47 12.51 -2.73
C ARG A 23 22.21 11.27 -2.26
N ALA A 24 23.46 11.41 -1.81
CA ALA A 24 24.22 10.28 -1.29
C ALA A 24 23.69 9.83 0.08
N GLN A 25 23.28 10.78 0.93
CA GLN A 25 22.61 10.48 2.19
C GLN A 25 21.23 9.86 1.97
N GLU A 26 20.44 10.39 1.03
CA GLU A 26 19.14 9.81 0.66
C GLU A 26 19.29 8.35 0.18
N GLU A 27 20.27 8.08 -0.69
CA GLU A 27 20.55 6.73 -1.19
C GLU A 27 21.02 5.79 -0.06
N ARG A 28 21.92 6.26 0.81
CA ARG A 28 22.35 5.50 2.00
C ARG A 28 21.18 5.18 2.92
N PHE A 29 20.27 6.12 3.13
CA PHE A 29 19.08 5.89 3.94
C PHE A 29 18.16 4.86 3.31
N ARG A 30 17.93 4.91 1.99
CA ARG A 30 17.16 3.90 1.26
C ARG A 30 17.78 2.51 1.35
N ALA A 31 19.10 2.40 1.17
CA ALA A 31 19.84 1.15 1.32
C ALA A 31 19.77 0.61 2.76
N PHE A 32 19.89 1.50 3.75
CA PHE A 32 19.73 1.14 5.16
C PHE A 32 18.33 0.59 5.45
N ARG A 33 17.27 1.25 4.97
CA ARG A 33 15.89 0.76 5.13
C ARG A 33 15.67 -0.60 4.48
N HIS A 34 16.32 -0.87 3.35
CA HIS A 34 16.27 -2.19 2.71
C HIS A 34 16.90 -3.26 3.60
N SER A 35 18.13 -3.03 4.09
CA SER A 35 18.83 -3.93 5.01
C SER A 35 18.05 -4.17 6.30
N MET A 36 17.50 -3.11 6.89
CA MET A 36 16.63 -3.22 8.07
C MET A 36 15.34 -3.99 7.78
N GLY A 37 14.82 -3.91 6.55
CA GLY A 37 13.70 -4.72 6.10
C GLY A 37 14.02 -6.21 6.11
N ASP A 38 15.24 -6.61 5.75
CA ASP A 38 15.69 -8.01 5.85
C ASP A 38 15.88 -8.44 7.30
N VAL A 39 16.46 -7.59 8.14
CA VAL A 39 16.57 -7.82 9.61
C VAL A 39 15.18 -8.02 10.24
N LEU A 40 14.16 -7.28 9.81
CA LEU A 40 12.78 -7.47 10.29
C LEU A 40 12.21 -8.84 9.90
N LYS A 41 12.54 -9.37 8.70
CA LYS A 41 12.14 -10.72 8.30
C LYS A 41 12.83 -11.79 9.14
N ASP A 42 14.12 -11.59 9.43
CA ASP A 42 14.86 -12.47 10.35
C ASP A 42 14.25 -12.45 11.75
N CYS A 43 13.80 -11.27 12.21
CA CYS A 43 13.06 -11.17 13.48
C CYS A 43 11.76 -11.96 13.43
N CYS A 44 10.97 -11.87 12.36
CA CYS A 44 9.77 -12.70 12.18
C CYS A 44 10.08 -14.20 12.28
N ALA A 45 11.22 -14.66 11.74
CA ALA A 45 11.65 -16.05 11.83
C ALA A 45 12.05 -16.48 13.25
N VAL A 46 12.55 -15.56 14.08
CA VAL A 46 13.03 -15.87 15.45
C VAL A 46 11.93 -15.74 16.50
N ILE A 47 11.19 -14.63 16.51
CA ILE A 47 10.19 -14.32 17.56
C ILE A 47 8.74 -14.54 17.11
N GLY A 48 8.53 -14.82 15.82
CA GLY A 48 7.21 -15.03 15.24
C GLY A 48 6.65 -13.78 14.57
N VAL A 49 5.90 -14.01 13.48
CA VAL A 49 5.30 -12.97 12.63
C VAL A 49 4.29 -12.14 13.42
N THR A 50 3.40 -12.77 14.18
CA THR A 50 2.36 -12.09 14.97
C THR A 50 2.96 -11.09 15.95
N GLU A 51 4.03 -11.47 16.67
CA GLU A 51 4.72 -10.58 17.61
C GLU A 51 5.36 -9.37 16.90
N CYS A 52 5.97 -9.61 15.74
CA CYS A 52 6.55 -8.53 14.93
C CYS A 52 5.48 -7.56 14.40
N LEU A 53 4.38 -8.08 13.85
CA LEU A 53 3.25 -7.28 13.36
C LEU A 53 2.62 -6.49 14.52
N MET A 54 2.46 -7.09 15.70
CA MET A 54 1.88 -6.44 16.87
C MET A 54 2.71 -5.23 17.32
N LYS A 55 4.05 -5.30 17.24
CA LYS A 55 4.93 -4.16 17.54
C LYS A 55 4.78 -3.00 16.55
N ALA A 56 4.53 -3.29 15.28
CA ALA A 56 4.24 -2.26 14.29
C ALA A 56 2.84 -1.66 14.53
N TYR A 57 1.84 -2.50 14.76
CA TYR A 57 0.47 -2.09 15.09
C TYR A 57 0.41 -1.17 16.32
N GLN A 58 1.10 -1.53 17.41
CA GLN A 58 1.16 -0.71 18.62
C GLN A 58 1.71 0.70 18.35
N GLN A 59 2.69 0.86 17.45
CA GLN A 59 3.21 2.18 17.08
C GLN A 59 2.20 2.98 16.25
N ILE A 60 1.48 2.35 15.34
CA ILE A 60 0.37 2.99 14.61
C ILE A 60 -0.69 3.47 15.60
N GLN A 61 -1.11 2.62 16.54
CA GLN A 61 -2.09 2.99 17.58
C GLN A 61 -1.59 4.13 18.47
N GLN A 62 -0.31 4.13 18.86
CA GLN A 62 0.27 5.21 19.65
C GLN A 62 0.21 6.53 18.88
N TRP A 63 0.58 6.53 17.59
CA TRP A 63 0.46 7.72 16.76
C TRP A 63 -0.99 8.19 16.65
N VAL A 64 -1.93 7.26 16.37
CA VAL A 64 -3.37 7.57 16.26
C VAL A 64 -3.88 8.21 17.55
N SER A 65 -3.55 7.64 18.71
CA SER A 65 -4.01 8.14 20.02
C SER A 65 -3.51 9.55 20.36
N LYS A 66 -2.32 9.93 19.87
CA LYS A 66 -1.69 11.22 20.17
C LYS A 66 -2.07 12.30 19.16
N TYR A 67 -2.19 11.91 17.89
CA TYR A 67 -2.09 12.85 16.78
C TYR A 67 -3.25 12.78 15.79
N ALA A 68 -4.05 11.70 15.76
CA ALA A 68 -5.12 11.56 14.75
C ALA A 68 -6.15 12.69 14.81
N SER A 69 -6.48 13.21 16.00
CA SER A 69 -7.43 14.32 16.15
C SER A 69 -6.90 15.66 15.60
N GLN A 70 -5.59 15.76 15.37
CA GLN A 70 -4.92 16.95 14.84
C GLN A 70 -4.61 16.79 13.34
N ALA A 71 -4.73 15.58 12.80
CA ALA A 71 -4.44 15.30 11.41
C ALA A 71 -5.54 15.87 10.51
N THR A 72 -5.11 16.53 9.44
CA THR A 72 -5.97 17.05 8.38
C THR A 72 -5.41 16.63 7.03
N ASN A 73 -6.19 16.75 5.96
CA ASN A 73 -5.69 16.46 4.60
C ASN A 73 -4.52 17.36 4.16
N SER A 74 -4.25 18.45 4.89
CA SER A 74 -3.14 19.37 4.58
C SER A 74 -1.96 19.24 5.53
N ASN A 75 -2.13 18.57 6.66
CA ASN A 75 -1.08 18.43 7.67
C ASN A 75 -1.25 17.13 8.46
N VAL A 76 -0.24 16.27 8.37
CA VAL A 76 -0.13 15.04 9.16
C VAL A 76 1.01 15.24 10.17
N PRO A 77 0.69 15.54 11.44
CA PRO A 77 1.71 15.75 12.47
C PRO A 77 2.54 14.48 12.69
N HIS A 78 3.86 14.63 12.83
CA HIS A 78 4.77 13.52 13.09
C HIS A 78 4.58 12.35 12.11
N TRP A 79 4.32 12.63 10.84
CA TRP A 79 4.02 11.61 9.83
C TRP A 79 5.13 10.55 9.71
N GLN A 80 6.37 10.87 10.07
CA GLN A 80 7.50 9.94 10.10
C GLN A 80 7.26 8.79 11.09
N GLU A 81 6.68 9.10 12.27
CA GLU A 81 6.32 8.11 13.29
C GLU A 81 5.19 7.17 12.82
N LEU A 82 4.37 7.62 11.86
CA LEU A 82 3.32 6.81 11.23
C LEU A 82 3.84 6.01 10.02
N GLU A 83 4.73 6.61 9.22
CA GLU A 83 5.28 5.98 8.02
C GLU A 83 6.21 4.82 8.34
N ALA A 84 7.05 4.97 9.38
CA ALA A 84 8.02 3.94 9.78
C ALA A 84 7.37 2.57 10.10
N PRO A 85 6.30 2.48 10.92
CA PRO A 85 5.63 1.20 11.16
C PRO A 85 4.93 0.66 9.91
N LEU A 86 4.34 1.50 9.04
CA LEU A 86 3.77 1.04 7.76
C LEU A 86 4.82 0.41 6.86
N PHE A 87 5.99 1.03 6.75
CA PHE A 87 7.10 0.46 6.01
C PHE A 87 7.58 -0.86 6.62
N SER A 88 7.67 -0.94 7.95
CA SER A 88 8.05 -2.19 8.62
C SER A 88 7.07 -3.32 8.29
N MET A 89 5.77 -3.02 8.28
CA MET A 89 4.75 -3.98 7.88
C MET A 89 4.90 -4.40 6.43
N ARG A 90 5.10 -3.45 5.52
CA ARG A 90 5.37 -3.76 4.11
C ARG A 90 6.59 -4.66 3.95
N ALA A 91 7.67 -4.42 4.69
CA ALA A 91 8.90 -5.21 4.63
C ALA A 91 8.68 -6.66 5.11
N MET A 92 7.89 -6.82 6.17
CA MET A 92 7.54 -8.11 6.75
C MET A 92 6.45 -8.86 5.99
N GLY A 93 5.71 -8.21 5.08
CA GLY A 93 4.52 -8.76 4.43
C GLY A 93 4.72 -10.14 3.77
N ARG A 94 5.90 -10.42 3.21
CA ARG A 94 6.22 -11.74 2.62
C ARG A 94 6.34 -12.88 3.63
N MET A 95 6.49 -12.56 4.91
CA MET A 95 6.57 -13.53 5.99
C MET A 95 5.18 -13.86 6.55
N VAL A 96 4.15 -13.12 6.15
CA VAL A 96 2.81 -13.23 6.71
C VAL A 96 2.00 -14.25 5.92
N ASP A 97 1.43 -15.21 6.63
CA ASP A 97 0.54 -16.20 6.05
C ASP A 97 -0.81 -15.56 5.68
N SER A 98 -1.41 -16.03 4.60
CA SER A 98 -2.77 -15.65 4.18
C SER A 98 -3.85 -15.97 5.23
N GLU A 99 -3.56 -16.85 6.20
CA GLU A 99 -4.44 -17.23 7.31
C GLU A 99 -4.21 -16.43 8.61
N GLU A 100 -3.30 -15.44 8.62
CA GLU A 100 -3.03 -14.61 9.80
C GLU A 100 -4.30 -13.87 10.25
N SER A 101 -4.77 -14.12 11.46
CA SER A 101 -6.09 -13.63 11.92
C SER A 101 -6.04 -12.87 13.24
N ALA A 102 -4.85 -12.62 13.78
CA ALA A 102 -4.70 -11.90 15.05
C ALA A 102 -4.51 -10.39 14.82
N VAL A 103 -3.63 -9.99 13.91
CA VAL A 103 -3.19 -8.59 13.78
C VAL A 103 -3.74 -7.91 12.51
N LEU A 104 -3.69 -8.57 11.36
CA LEU A 104 -4.15 -8.00 10.08
C LEU A 104 -5.61 -7.55 10.08
N PRO A 105 -6.59 -8.27 10.66
CA PRO A 105 -7.97 -7.78 10.75
C PRO A 105 -8.10 -6.44 11.48
N GLN A 106 -7.19 -6.13 12.40
CA GLN A 106 -7.20 -4.87 13.15
C GLN A 106 -6.40 -3.77 12.43
N VAL A 107 -5.35 -4.14 11.69
CA VAL A 107 -4.48 -3.17 11.02
C VAL A 107 -5.06 -2.69 9.71
N ILE A 108 -5.55 -3.58 8.85
CA ILE A 108 -6.00 -3.24 7.50
C ILE A 108 -7.07 -2.13 7.51
N PRO A 109 -8.09 -2.17 8.39
CA PRO A 109 -9.06 -1.09 8.51
C PRO A 109 -8.45 0.25 8.95
N LEU A 110 -7.37 0.23 9.74
CA LEU A 110 -6.67 1.46 10.11
C LEU A 110 -5.89 2.03 8.93
N ILE A 111 -5.21 1.18 8.14
CA ILE A 111 -4.41 1.63 6.99
C ILE A 111 -5.26 2.43 6.00
N VAL A 112 -6.49 1.96 5.71
CA VAL A 112 -7.39 2.65 4.76
C VAL A 112 -7.97 3.96 5.31
N GLN A 113 -7.79 4.25 6.61
CA GLN A 113 -8.23 5.48 7.27
C GLN A 113 -7.08 6.47 7.55
N ILE A 114 -5.85 6.13 7.15
CA ILE A 114 -4.69 6.97 7.38
C ILE A 114 -4.80 8.28 6.59
N PRO A 115 -4.48 9.44 7.22
CA PRO A 115 -4.60 10.74 6.58
C PRO A 115 -3.64 10.92 5.40
N ASP A 116 -3.95 11.90 4.56
CA ASP A 116 -3.24 12.11 3.31
C ASP A 116 -1.91 12.85 3.53
N HIS A 117 -0.82 12.14 3.32
CA HIS A 117 0.55 12.67 3.24
C HIS A 117 1.33 11.79 2.26
N GLU A 118 2.04 12.39 1.30
CA GLU A 118 2.62 11.67 0.15
C GLU A 118 3.39 10.39 0.54
N LYS A 119 4.37 10.49 1.45
CA LYS A 119 5.20 9.34 1.86
C LYS A 119 4.43 8.31 2.67
N VAL A 120 3.44 8.75 3.46
CA VAL A 120 2.59 7.86 4.24
C VAL A 120 1.64 7.11 3.32
N ARG A 121 0.99 7.82 2.38
CA ARG A 121 0.08 7.29 1.38
C ARG A 121 0.77 6.24 0.52
N PHE A 122 1.97 6.54 0.04
CA PHE A 122 2.81 5.59 -0.69
C PHE A 122 3.06 4.32 0.13
N SER A 123 3.52 4.45 1.38
CA SER A 123 3.83 3.30 2.23
C SER A 123 2.58 2.50 2.63
N ALA A 124 1.43 3.16 2.83
CA ALA A 124 0.14 2.53 3.08
C ALA A 124 -0.33 1.69 1.88
N ILE A 125 -0.38 2.27 0.68
CA ILE A 125 -0.77 1.56 -0.55
C ILE A 125 0.15 0.37 -0.82
N MET A 126 1.46 0.58 -0.69
CA MET A 126 2.44 -0.49 -0.89
C MET A 126 2.37 -1.57 0.18
N ALA A 127 1.94 -1.25 1.41
CA ALA A 127 1.67 -2.24 2.44
C ALA A 127 0.43 -3.06 2.08
N LEU A 128 -0.68 -2.43 1.68
CA LEU A 128 -1.89 -3.15 1.22
C LEU A 128 -1.58 -4.10 0.06
N GLY A 129 -0.78 -3.66 -0.90
CA GLY A 129 -0.30 -4.48 -2.01
C GLY A 129 0.54 -5.70 -1.61
N ARG A 130 1.00 -5.80 -0.35
CA ARG A 130 1.68 -6.99 0.18
C ARG A 130 0.75 -7.97 0.89
N TYR A 131 -0.48 -7.57 1.18
CA TYR A 131 -1.46 -8.35 1.92
C TYR A 131 -2.67 -8.75 1.06
N THR A 132 -2.54 -8.69 -0.26
CA THR A 132 -3.63 -9.00 -1.20
C THR A 132 -4.05 -10.46 -1.17
N GLU A 133 -3.12 -11.39 -0.94
CA GLU A 133 -3.43 -12.81 -0.68
C GLU A 133 -4.28 -12.99 0.58
N TRP A 134 -3.96 -12.26 1.65
CA TRP A 134 -4.76 -12.25 2.88
C TRP A 134 -6.16 -11.65 2.64
N THR A 135 -6.23 -10.56 1.87
CA THR A 135 -7.50 -9.92 1.48
C THR A 135 -8.39 -10.85 0.66
N ALA A 136 -7.82 -11.74 -0.16
CA ALA A 136 -8.59 -12.74 -0.89
C ALA A 136 -9.34 -13.72 0.05
N ASN A 137 -8.80 -13.97 1.25
CA ASN A 137 -9.43 -14.77 2.29
C ASN A 137 -10.40 -13.97 3.19
N HIS A 138 -10.37 -12.63 3.11
CA HIS A 138 -11.19 -11.71 3.92
C HIS A 138 -11.93 -10.68 3.04
N PRO A 139 -12.92 -11.13 2.23
CA PRO A 139 -13.57 -10.31 1.21
C PRO A 139 -14.27 -9.06 1.76
N GLU A 140 -14.68 -9.06 3.03
CA GLU A 140 -15.30 -7.92 3.70
C GLU A 140 -14.40 -6.69 3.77
N THR A 141 -13.08 -6.86 3.63
CA THR A 141 -12.10 -5.77 3.64
C THR A 141 -11.75 -5.27 2.23
N LEU A 142 -12.10 -6.01 1.18
CA LEU A 142 -11.66 -5.76 -0.20
C LEU A 142 -12.15 -4.41 -0.73
N GLU A 143 -13.43 -4.07 -0.52
CA GLU A 143 -14.02 -2.85 -1.06
C GLU A 143 -13.33 -1.59 -0.52
N ALA A 144 -13.08 -1.55 0.80
CA ALA A 144 -12.39 -0.43 1.43
C ALA A 144 -10.95 -0.29 0.92
N GLN A 145 -10.22 -1.40 0.79
CA GLN A 145 -8.86 -1.42 0.25
C GLN A 145 -8.81 -0.98 -1.22
N LEU A 146 -9.71 -1.52 -2.05
CA LEU A 146 -9.80 -1.18 -3.47
C LEU A 146 -10.10 0.31 -3.65
N ASN A 147 -11.06 0.87 -2.91
CA ASN A 147 -11.36 2.30 -2.95
C ASN A 147 -10.16 3.16 -2.49
N TYR A 148 -9.42 2.71 -1.48
CA TYR A 148 -8.20 3.39 -1.02
C TYR A 148 -7.09 3.37 -2.08
N VAL A 149 -6.90 2.25 -2.77
CA VAL A 149 -5.95 2.12 -3.88
C VAL A 149 -6.39 2.97 -5.07
N ILE A 150 -7.66 2.92 -5.48
CA ILE A 150 -8.23 3.72 -6.58
C ILE A 150 -8.09 5.22 -6.31
N SER A 151 -8.31 5.68 -5.08
CA SER A 151 -8.10 7.10 -4.74
C SER A 151 -6.64 7.52 -4.80
N GLY A 152 -5.68 6.58 -4.73
CA GLY A 152 -4.25 6.85 -4.95
C GLY A 152 -3.92 7.38 -6.36
N PHE A 153 -4.75 7.05 -7.37
CA PHE A 153 -4.57 7.56 -8.74
C PHE A 153 -4.89 9.04 -8.90
N GLN A 154 -5.60 9.63 -7.93
CA GLN A 154 -5.94 11.05 -7.91
C GLN A 154 -4.86 11.89 -7.20
N HIS A 155 -3.84 11.25 -6.63
CA HIS A 155 -2.78 11.97 -5.93
C HIS A 155 -1.87 12.71 -6.92
N THR A 156 -1.34 13.86 -6.51
CA THR A 156 -0.41 14.66 -7.32
C THR A 156 0.98 14.02 -7.52
N SER A 157 1.32 12.99 -6.73
CA SER A 157 2.64 12.38 -6.70
C SER A 157 2.67 11.17 -7.62
N GLN A 158 3.62 11.18 -8.55
CA GLN A 158 3.82 10.08 -9.48
C GLN A 158 4.28 8.80 -8.77
N GLU A 159 4.94 8.91 -7.60
CA GLU A 159 5.32 7.75 -6.79
C GLU A 159 4.08 7.05 -6.22
N VAL A 160 3.12 7.83 -5.71
CA VAL A 160 1.86 7.32 -5.16
C VAL A 160 1.01 6.69 -6.26
N ILE A 161 0.90 7.32 -7.42
CA ILE A 161 0.18 6.77 -8.58
C ILE A 161 0.80 5.44 -9.02
N GLY A 162 2.14 5.36 -9.11
CA GLY A 162 2.83 4.12 -9.46
C GLY A 162 2.61 3.02 -8.42
N ALA A 163 2.66 3.35 -7.14
CA ALA A 163 2.31 2.41 -6.07
C ALA A 163 0.87 1.91 -6.18
N ALA A 164 -0.06 2.79 -6.53
CA ALA A 164 -1.47 2.46 -6.71
C ALA A 164 -1.68 1.49 -7.89
N ALA A 165 -1.00 1.71 -9.02
CA ALA A 165 -1.00 0.78 -10.17
C ALA A 165 -0.51 -0.62 -9.76
N LEU A 166 0.62 -0.69 -9.07
CA LEU A 166 1.17 -1.96 -8.61
C LEU A 166 0.28 -2.65 -7.57
N ALA A 167 -0.28 -1.92 -6.61
CA ALA A 167 -1.21 -2.49 -5.63
C ALA A 167 -2.51 -2.96 -6.29
N PHE A 168 -3.01 -2.22 -7.28
CA PHE A 168 -4.18 -2.60 -8.08
C PHE A 168 -3.92 -3.88 -8.87
N LYS A 169 -2.73 -4.04 -9.47
CA LYS A 169 -2.31 -5.30 -10.11
C LYS A 169 -2.43 -6.49 -9.15
N TYR A 170 -1.88 -6.37 -7.94
CA TYR A 170 -1.92 -7.45 -6.95
C TYR A 170 -3.35 -7.76 -6.49
N LEU A 171 -4.17 -6.73 -6.22
CA LEU A 171 -5.59 -6.92 -5.92
C LEU A 171 -6.34 -7.61 -7.08
N GLY A 172 -6.11 -7.16 -8.31
CA GLY A 172 -6.68 -7.76 -9.51
C GLY A 172 -6.26 -9.23 -9.68
N SER A 173 -5.03 -9.57 -9.33
CA SER A 173 -4.48 -10.92 -9.46
C SER A 173 -4.98 -11.88 -8.37
N ASP A 174 -4.87 -11.49 -7.10
CA ASP A 174 -5.17 -12.36 -5.97
C ASP A 174 -6.67 -12.39 -5.64
N CYS A 175 -7.36 -11.27 -5.87
CA CYS A 175 -8.80 -11.13 -5.62
C CYS A 175 -9.65 -11.25 -6.91
N ASN A 176 -9.11 -11.79 -8.00
CA ASN A 176 -9.77 -11.86 -9.31
C ASN A 176 -11.22 -12.40 -9.26
N LYS A 177 -11.45 -13.49 -8.52
CA LYS A 177 -12.77 -14.13 -8.36
C LYS A 177 -13.77 -13.25 -7.62
N LEU A 178 -13.29 -12.44 -6.67
CA LEU A 178 -14.12 -11.52 -5.89
C LEU A 178 -14.48 -10.27 -6.71
N LEU A 179 -13.58 -9.86 -7.60
CA LEU A 179 -13.76 -8.69 -8.46
C LEU A 179 -14.59 -8.97 -9.72
N GLY A 180 -14.94 -10.23 -9.98
CA GLY A 180 -15.65 -10.61 -11.21
C GLY A 180 -17.03 -9.96 -11.37
N GLY A 181 -17.69 -9.56 -10.29
CA GLY A 181 -18.95 -8.80 -10.32
C GLY A 181 -18.79 -7.31 -10.61
N HIS A 182 -17.56 -6.79 -10.62
CA HIS A 182 -17.25 -5.37 -10.72
C HIS A 182 -16.67 -4.96 -12.08
N ILE A 183 -16.76 -5.83 -13.11
CA ILE A 183 -16.21 -5.57 -14.45
C ILE A 183 -16.62 -4.20 -15.02
N PRO A 184 -17.90 -3.77 -14.97
CA PRO A 184 -18.28 -2.46 -15.50
C PRO A 184 -17.61 -1.30 -14.78
N GLN A 185 -17.49 -1.37 -13.45
CA GLN A 185 -16.82 -0.36 -12.64
C GLN A 185 -15.30 -0.33 -12.92
N LEU A 186 -14.68 -1.52 -13.06
CA LEU A 186 -13.28 -1.65 -13.42
C LEU A 186 -13.01 -1.08 -14.82
N HIS A 187 -13.93 -1.27 -15.76
CA HIS A 187 -13.86 -0.68 -17.10
C HIS A 187 -13.91 0.84 -17.06
N SER A 188 -14.90 1.43 -16.40
CA SER A 188 -14.98 2.89 -16.25
C SER A 188 -13.75 3.47 -15.55
N PHE A 189 -13.21 2.77 -14.56
CA PHE A 189 -11.96 3.17 -13.91
C PHE A 189 -10.78 3.11 -14.89
N TYR A 190 -10.60 1.98 -15.58
CA TYR A 190 -9.52 1.73 -16.54
C TYR A 190 -9.46 2.82 -17.62
N GLU A 191 -10.57 3.10 -18.30
CA GLU A 191 -10.66 4.17 -19.30
C GLU A 191 -10.33 5.55 -18.73
N SER A 192 -10.71 5.81 -17.48
CA SER A 192 -10.49 7.12 -16.86
C SER A 192 -9.03 7.41 -16.51
N VAL A 193 -8.20 6.38 -16.35
CA VAL A 193 -6.81 6.50 -15.89
C VAL A 193 -5.76 6.12 -16.92
N LEU A 194 -6.02 5.15 -17.81
CA LEU A 194 -4.99 4.51 -18.64
C LEU A 194 -4.11 5.50 -19.40
N ASP A 195 -4.72 6.45 -20.11
CA ASP A 195 -4.00 7.44 -20.95
C ASP A 195 -3.19 8.47 -20.14
N LYS A 196 -3.43 8.57 -18.83
CA LYS A 196 -2.74 9.51 -17.93
C LYS A 196 -1.51 8.91 -17.27
N LEU A 197 -1.30 7.59 -17.41
CA LEU A 197 -0.27 6.84 -16.72
C LEU A 197 1.00 6.70 -17.56
N LYS A 198 2.12 6.51 -16.86
CA LYS A 198 3.38 6.12 -17.51
C LYS A 198 3.30 4.67 -17.97
N PRO A 199 4.07 4.26 -19.01
CA PRO A 199 3.99 2.91 -19.56
C PRO A 199 4.08 1.76 -18.53
N PRO A 200 4.98 1.79 -17.52
CA PRO A 200 5.03 0.71 -16.53
C PRO A 200 3.72 0.57 -15.73
N SER A 201 3.09 1.69 -15.37
CA SER A 201 1.82 1.68 -14.64
C SER A 201 0.64 1.30 -15.54
N GLN A 202 0.71 1.60 -16.85
CA GLN A 202 -0.27 1.10 -17.81
C GLN A 202 -0.23 -0.43 -17.89
N GLU A 203 0.97 -1.01 -17.97
CA GLU A 203 1.16 -2.47 -17.96
C GLU A 203 0.60 -3.10 -16.68
N GLU A 204 0.93 -2.54 -15.51
CA GLU A 204 0.45 -3.05 -14.21
C GLU A 204 -1.08 -3.06 -14.10
N ILE A 205 -1.75 -1.97 -14.47
CA ILE A 205 -3.23 -1.93 -14.42
C ILE A 205 -3.82 -2.90 -15.43
N THR A 206 -3.28 -2.93 -16.66
CA THR A 206 -3.76 -3.83 -17.71
C THR A 206 -3.67 -5.28 -17.23
N GLU A 207 -2.57 -5.67 -16.59
CA GLU A 207 -2.40 -7.00 -16.00
C GLU A 207 -3.42 -7.27 -14.88
N GLY A 208 -3.64 -6.30 -13.99
CA GLY A 208 -4.64 -6.41 -12.93
C GLY A 208 -6.06 -6.63 -13.46
N VAL A 209 -6.48 -5.85 -14.46
CA VAL A 209 -7.79 -6.02 -15.11
C VAL A 209 -7.86 -7.34 -15.87
N ALA A 210 -6.81 -7.69 -16.62
CA ALA A 210 -6.76 -8.93 -17.39
C ALA A 210 -6.90 -10.16 -16.48
N ALA A 211 -6.32 -10.14 -15.28
CA ALA A 211 -6.47 -11.20 -14.30
C ALA A 211 -7.94 -11.39 -13.85
N VAL A 212 -8.70 -10.30 -13.68
CA VAL A 212 -10.14 -10.35 -13.35
C VAL A 212 -10.96 -10.85 -14.55
N VAL A 213 -10.62 -10.42 -15.77
CA VAL A 213 -11.30 -10.88 -16.99
C VAL A 213 -11.03 -12.37 -17.23
N ALA A 214 -9.82 -12.85 -16.96
CA ALA A 214 -9.41 -14.23 -17.20
C ALA A 214 -10.21 -15.27 -16.38
N VAL A 215 -10.81 -14.87 -15.25
CA VAL A 215 -11.63 -15.74 -14.41
C VAL A 215 -13.13 -15.60 -14.66
N GLN A 216 -13.54 -14.82 -15.66
CA GLN A 216 -14.96 -14.72 -16.03
C GLN A 216 -15.49 -16.05 -16.59
N PRO A 217 -16.78 -16.33 -16.42
CA PRO A 217 -17.45 -17.45 -17.09
C PRO A 217 -17.23 -17.45 -18.60
N LEU A 218 -17.12 -18.62 -19.22
CA LEU A 218 -16.82 -18.77 -20.66
C LEU A 218 -17.83 -18.07 -21.57
N ASP A 219 -19.08 -17.93 -21.12
CA ASP A 219 -20.15 -17.22 -21.82
C ASP A 219 -19.98 -15.69 -21.79
N LYS A 220 -19.23 -15.14 -20.82
CA LYS A 220 -19.05 -13.69 -20.61
C LYS A 220 -17.63 -13.19 -20.88
N ILE A 221 -16.65 -14.09 -20.93
CA ILE A 221 -15.24 -13.69 -21.07
C ILE A 221 -14.96 -12.92 -22.35
N TYR A 222 -15.58 -13.30 -23.48
CA TYR A 222 -15.41 -12.60 -24.76
C TYR A 222 -15.98 -11.19 -24.71
N GLU A 223 -17.18 -11.02 -24.15
CA GLU A 223 -17.81 -9.71 -23.99
C GLU A 223 -16.99 -8.83 -23.06
N SER A 224 -16.49 -9.39 -21.95
CA SER A 224 -15.65 -8.67 -20.99
C SER A 224 -14.32 -8.25 -21.60
N MET A 225 -13.65 -9.14 -22.34
CA MET A 225 -12.38 -8.83 -23.03
C MET A 225 -12.55 -7.68 -24.03
N LYS A 226 -13.66 -7.67 -24.77
CA LYS A 226 -13.95 -6.63 -25.77
C LYS A 226 -14.09 -5.23 -25.17
N LEU A 227 -14.41 -5.11 -23.88
CA LEU A 227 -14.46 -3.82 -23.20
C LEU A 227 -13.06 -3.21 -23.02
N PHE A 228 -12.04 -4.04 -22.82
CA PHE A 228 -10.68 -3.57 -22.48
C PHE A 228 -9.69 -3.57 -23.66
N CYS A 229 -10.17 -3.82 -24.88
CA CYS A 229 -9.38 -3.87 -26.12
C CYS A 229 -9.78 -2.74 -27.07
#